data_AF-A0A3A8K7T6-F1
#
_entry.id   AF-A0A3A8K7T6-F1
#
_cell.length_a   1.000
_cell.length_b   1.000
_cell.length_c   1.000
_cell.angle_alpha   90.00
_cell.angle_beta   90.00
_cell.angle_gamma   90.00
#
_symmetry.space_group_name_H-M   'P 1'
#
loop_
_entity.id
_entity.type
_entity.pdbx_description
1 polymer ?
#
loop_
_entity_poly.entity_id
_entity_poly.type
_entity_poly.pdbx_seq_one_letter_code
_entity_poly.pdbx_strand_id
1 'polypeptide(L)' 'MTTDSTTTARRFPLIVDARDISAGLPRSIPWSLAERAYIDYSRRYGTDQTLERLAERGGFGPTELDVHVPGWRKELGL' A
#
# COMPACT_ATOMS: atom_id res chain seq x y z
N MET A 1 -26.10 -18.83 -3.87
CA MET A 1 -25.48 -18.15 -5.03
C MET A 1 -24.11 -17.69 -4.56
N THR A 2 -23.09 -18.51 -4.79
CA THR A 2 -21.75 -18.32 -4.22
C THR A 2 -20.90 -17.58 -5.25
N THR A 3 -20.82 -16.26 -5.14
CA THR A 3 -19.84 -15.50 -5.92
C THR A 3 -18.55 -15.48 -5.12
N ASP A 4 -17.79 -16.57 -5.20
CA ASP A 4 -16.37 -16.56 -4.89
C ASP A 4 -15.66 -15.96 -6.11
N SER A 5 -15.70 -14.64 -6.20
CA SER A 5 -14.96 -13.88 -7.19
C SER A 5 -13.61 -13.58 -6.57
N THR A 6 -12.63 -14.44 -6.80
CA THR A 6 -11.21 -14.13 -6.58
C THR A 6 -10.81 -13.07 -7.62
N THR A 7 -11.33 -11.85 -7.49
CA THR A 7 -10.87 -10.69 -8.23
C THR A 7 -9.40 -10.57 -7.90
N THR A 8 -8.52 -10.73 -8.89
CA THR A 8 -7.10 -10.39 -8.79
C THR A 8 -7.04 -8.94 -8.33
N ALA A 9 -6.94 -8.75 -7.02
CA ALA A 9 -7.06 -7.43 -6.42
C ALA A 9 -5.92 -6.58 -6.98
N ARG A 10 -6.26 -5.43 -7.58
CA ARG A 10 -5.31 -4.45 -8.10
C ARG A 10 -4.19 -4.27 -7.08
N ARG A 11 -2.94 -4.28 -7.53
CA ARG A 11 -1.76 -4.16 -6.66
C ARG A 11 -1.19 -2.75 -6.75
N PHE A 12 -0.75 -2.24 -5.62
CA PHE A 12 -0.12 -0.94 -5.49
C PHE A 12 1.37 -1.14 -5.16
N PRO A 13 2.31 -0.49 -5.86
CA PRO A 13 3.73 -0.71 -5.65
C PRO A 13 4.17 -0.24 -4.26
N LEU A 14 5.17 -0.93 -3.71
CA LEU A 14 5.82 -0.56 -2.46
C LEU A 14 7.28 -0.21 -2.77
N ILE A 15 7.74 0.95 -2.30
CA ILE A 15 9.13 1.38 -2.42
C ILE A 15 9.93 0.61 -1.36
N VAL A 16 10.65 -0.44 -1.78
CA VAL A 16 11.42 -1.32 -0.89
C VAL A 16 12.86 -1.43 -1.35
N ASP A 17 13.79 -1.50 -0.40
CA ASP A 17 15.21 -1.77 -0.66
C ASP A 17 15.55 -3.27 -0.50
N ALA A 18 16.82 -3.64 -0.72
CA ALA A 18 17.27 -5.03 -0.60
C ALA A 18 17.11 -5.61 0.83
N ARG A 19 17.18 -4.75 1.86
CA ARG A 19 17.01 -5.16 3.26
C ARG A 19 15.54 -5.43 3.55
N ASP A 20 14.63 -4.58 3.06
CA ASP A 20 13.19 -4.79 3.18
C ASP A 20 12.77 -6.13 2.55
N ILE A 21 13.28 -6.43 1.35
CA ILE A 21 13.03 -7.71 0.69
C ILE A 21 13.59 -8.89 1.51
N SER A 22 14.79 -8.74 2.05
CA SER A 22 15.41 -9.79 2.88
C SER A 22 14.65 -10.00 4.19
N ALA A 23 13.96 -8.99 4.69
CA ALA A 23 13.07 -9.04 5.85
C ALA A 23 11.66 -9.57 5.52
N GLY A 24 11.41 -9.96 4.27
CA GLY A 24 10.14 -10.56 3.85
C GLY A 24 9.08 -9.56 3.41
N LEU A 25 9.40 -8.26 3.26
CA LEU A 25 8.42 -7.30 2.77
C LEU A 25 8.10 -7.56 1.29
N PRO A 26 6.82 -7.45 0.89
CA PRO A 26 6.43 -7.61 -0.50
C PRO A 26 6.82 -6.38 -1.32
N ARG A 27 6.95 -6.55 -2.64
CA ARG A 27 7.16 -5.44 -3.59
C ARG A 27 5.89 -4.63 -3.92
N SER A 28 4.74 -5.11 -3.46
CA SER A 28 3.45 -4.45 -3.66
C SER A 28 2.48 -4.86 -2.57
N ILE A 29 1.48 -4.01 -2.32
CA ILE A 29 0.39 -4.23 -1.37
C ILE A 29 -0.96 -4.28 -2.12
N PRO A 30 -2.04 -4.78 -1.50
CA PRO A 30 -3.38 -4.62 -2.06
C PRO A 30 -3.72 -3.13 -2.25
N TRP A 31 -4.37 -2.78 -3.36
CA TRP A 31 -4.77 -1.39 -3.64
C TRP A 31 -5.68 -0.83 -2.53
N SER A 32 -6.55 -1.65 -1.95
CA SER A 32 -7.40 -1.26 -0.81
C SER A 32 -6.62 -0.87 0.46
N LEU A 33 -5.40 -1.37 0.63
CA LEU A 33 -4.50 -0.93 1.70
C LEU A 33 -3.90 0.44 1.37
N ALA A 34 -3.51 0.65 0.11
CA ALA A 34 -3.01 1.93 -0.36
C ALA A 34 -4.09 3.03 -0.33
N GLU A 35 -5.35 2.71 -0.60
CA GLU A 35 -6.49 3.63 -0.45
C GLU A 35 -6.63 4.12 0.98
N ARG A 36 -6.53 3.22 1.96
CA ARG A 36 -6.55 3.59 3.38
C ARG A 36 -5.37 4.49 3.74
N ALA A 37 -4.18 4.18 3.26
CA ALA A 37 -3.01 5.04 3.46
C ALA A 37 -3.21 6.43 2.82
N TYR A 38 -3.77 6.47 1.61
CA TYR A 38 -4.00 7.71 0.87
C TYR A 38 -5.05 8.61 1.53
N ILE A 39 -6.08 8.04 2.15
CA ILE A 39 -7.05 8.83 2.92
C ILE A 39 -6.36 9.60 4.04
N ASP A 40 -5.44 8.98 4.79
CA ASP A 40 -4.69 9.68 5.83
C ASP A 40 -3.62 10.62 5.26
N TYR A 41 -2.86 10.18 4.25
CA TYR A 41 -1.87 10.99 3.55
C TYR A 41 -2.48 12.30 3.00
N SER A 42 -3.60 12.20 2.29
CA SER A 42 -4.25 13.36 1.65
C SER A 42 -4.82 14.36 2.66
N ARG A 43 -5.23 13.92 3.84
CA ARG A 43 -5.62 14.82 4.94
C ARG A 43 -4.44 15.63 5.48
N ARG A 44 -3.24 15.06 5.47
CA ARG A 44 -2.03 15.70 6.00
C ARG A 44 -1.32 16.58 4.98
N TYR A 45 -1.28 16.15 3.72
CA TYR A 45 -0.43 16.73 2.68
C TYR A 45 -1.21 17.29 1.49
N GLY A 46 -2.54 17.18 1.48
CA GLY A 46 -3.39 17.62 0.38
C GLY A 46 -3.55 16.58 -0.73
N THR A 47 -4.26 16.97 -1.79
CA THR A 47 -4.69 16.08 -2.89
C THR A 47 -4.06 16.41 -4.24
N ASP A 48 -2.95 17.15 -4.26
CA ASP A 48 -2.24 17.53 -5.49
C ASP A 48 -1.67 16.31 -6.26
N GLN A 49 -1.54 15.16 -5.57
CA GLN A 49 -1.15 13.88 -6.14
C GLN A 49 -2.29 12.89 -5.92
N THR A 50 -2.82 12.29 -6.99
CA THR A 50 -3.78 11.18 -6.86
C THR A 50 -3.08 9.89 -6.44
N LEU A 51 -3.85 8.92 -5.93
CA LEU A 51 -3.31 7.60 -5.60
C LEU A 51 -2.70 6.91 -6.82
N GLU A 52 -3.34 6.99 -7.97
CA GLU A 52 -2.80 6.52 -9.25
C GLU A 52 -1.43 7.14 -9.54
N ARG A 53 -1.31 8.46 -9.37
CA ARG A 53 -0.05 9.17 -9.62
C ARG A 53 1.04 8.78 -8.64
N LEU A 54 0.69 8.50 -7.39
CA LEU A 54 1.63 7.93 -6.41
C LEU A 54 2.09 6.53 -6.85
N ALA A 55 1.19 5.67 -7.34
CA ALA A 55 1.54 4.34 -7.85
C ALA A 55 2.56 4.43 -9.00
N GLU A 56 2.33 5.33 -9.97
CA GLU A 56 3.24 5.56 -11.10
C GLU A 56 4.64 6.02 -10.65
N ARG A 57 4.74 6.68 -9.50
CA ARG A 57 6.01 7.17 -8.91
C ARG A 57 6.70 6.14 -8.01
N GLY A 58 6.17 4.93 -7.91
CA GLY A 58 6.72 3.84 -7.09
C GLY A 58 5.91 3.52 -5.84
N GLY A 59 4.89 4.32 -5.52
CA GLY A 59 3.98 4.08 -4.41
C GLY A 59 4.47 4.64 -3.07
N PHE A 60 4.10 3.97 -1.99
CA PHE A 60 4.45 4.33 -0.62
C PHE A 60 5.67 3.52 -0.17
N GLY A 61 6.45 4.07 0.76
CA GLY A 61 7.45 3.32 1.51
C GLY A 61 6.85 2.62 2.74
N PRO A 62 7.53 1.58 3.29
CA PRO A 62 7.10 0.90 4.52
C PRO A 62 6.89 1.84 5.70
N THR A 63 7.76 2.83 5.87
CA THR A 63 7.65 3.82 6.95
C THR A 63 6.44 4.73 6.78
N GLU A 64 6.08 5.09 5.54
CA GLU A 64 4.85 5.85 5.28
C GLU A 64 3.61 5.02 5.64
N LEU A 65 3.61 3.72 5.33
CA LEU A 65 2.54 2.83 5.75
C LEU A 65 2.47 2.65 7.28
N ASP A 66 3.59 2.69 7.98
CA ASP A 66 3.60 2.68 9.45
C ASP A 66 2.92 3.89 10.07
N VAL A 67 2.99 5.03 9.38
CA VAL A 67 2.34 6.29 9.80
C VAL A 67 0.86 6.30 9.42
N HIS A 68 0.52 5.90 8.20
CA HIS A 68 -0.81 6.08 7.63
C HIS A 68 -1.76 4.89 7.86
N VAL A 69 -1.21 3.68 8.02
CA VAL A 69 -1.96 2.46 8.33
C VAL A 69 -1.20 1.64 9.39
N PRO A 70 -1.15 2.10 10.65
CA PRO A 70 -0.47 1.36 11.71
C PRO A 70 -1.00 -0.09 11.79
N GLY A 71 -0.09 -1.05 11.79
CA GLY A 71 -0.44 -2.49 11.84
C GLY A 71 -0.67 -3.15 10.48
N TRP A 72 -0.47 -2.45 9.35
CA TRP A 72 -0.62 -3.02 8.01
C TRP A 72 0.16 -4.32 7.77
N ARG A 73 1.36 -4.46 8.39
CA ARG A 73 2.17 -5.69 8.30
C ARG A 73 1.41 -6.91 8.84
N LYS A 74 0.78 -6.77 10.01
CA LYS A 74 -0.02 -7.83 10.62
C LYS A 74 -1.22 -8.21 9.75
N GLU A 75 -1.86 -7.25 9.09
CA GLU A 75 -2.97 -7.51 8.16
C GLU A 75 -2.54 -8.33 6.94
N LEU A 76 -1.28 -8.20 6.53
CA LEU A 76 -0.68 -8.97 5.43
C LEU A 76 -0.05 -10.29 5.88
N GLY A 77 -0.05 -10.59 7.19
CA GLY A 77 0.60 -11.78 7.75
C GLY A 77 2.12 -11.72 7.76
N LEU A 78 2.68 -10.51 7.83
CA LEU A 78 4.12 -10.24 8.00
C LEU A 78 4.52 -10.15 9.48
#